data_AF-A0A3B9LRT7-F1
#
_entry.id   AF-A0A3B9LRT7-F1
#
_cell.length_a   1.000
_cell.length_b   1.000
_cell.length_c   1.000
_cell.angle_alpha   90.00
_cell.angle_beta   90.00
_cell.angle_gamma   90.00
#
_symmetry.space_group_name_H-M   'P 1'
#
loop_
_entity.id
_entity.type
_entity.pdbx_description
1 polymer ?
#
loop_
_entity_poly.entity_id
_entity_poly.type
_entity_poly.pdbx_seq_one_letter_code
_entity_poly.pdbx_strand_id
1 'polypeptide(L)'
;MRKTVAISTETIVEAQSEQPVLKDTVLTRLAEVANVAQFVSFGPDLKQRYAKIRKYDVDHSFGSVGAAAAALLKSAGSVNVRSFEPNNAKSREFIYGLTTEQQVTSEVGRLASLGLFTIINETIDINDGGVSGVALGNLVEFAPGDTPRCVEKPGTVSLPEKIAFDLLEKVYGFPPDLSRYSTSERVEFSLHPIRRGVKHDHTIVWELEEVGGFETRAEIFWPNRFSRFIGDKAFGLLLADALGLPIPATKVFARSLPPFTFGKTTGSGETWIRTCPVEQDPGRYTTHRGWLDPFELLAREDPDGTKIASVLAQEGVNAEYSGSLIVEQEGEVKVEGVPGYGDDFMLGRTIGLLPKPVKESVFDLYREAAEQLGPVRLEWVHDGEKPWIVQLHKGATASLGNTIYPGEALVFHRFDVQEGIESLRELISRVRNVDEGVIIVGEVGITSHLGDLLRKAKIPSRIEL
;
A
#
# COMPACT_ATOMS: atom_id res chain seq x y z
N MET A 1 -26.48 -50.71 -24.20
CA MET A 1 -26.35 -50.72 -25.68
C MET A 1 -25.09 -49.97 -26.04
N ARG A 2 -24.07 -50.70 -26.52
CA ARG A 2 -22.78 -50.15 -26.99
C ARG A 2 -23.02 -49.32 -28.25
N LYS A 3 -22.46 -48.11 -28.33
CA LYS A 3 -22.10 -47.49 -29.60
C LYS A 3 -20.59 -47.29 -29.61
N THR A 4 -19.94 -48.25 -30.24
CA THR A 4 -18.60 -48.13 -30.79
C THR A 4 -18.68 -47.21 -32.00
N VAL A 5 -17.91 -46.12 -32.02
CA VAL A 5 -17.53 -45.45 -33.25
C VAL A 5 -16.01 -45.45 -33.26
N ALA A 6 -15.46 -46.25 -34.18
CA ALA A 6 -14.06 -46.28 -34.52
C ALA A 6 -13.69 -44.95 -35.19
N ILE A 7 -12.61 -44.33 -34.74
CA ILE A 7 -11.91 -43.30 -35.51
C ILE A 7 -10.48 -43.78 -35.71
N SER A 8 -10.10 -43.70 -36.97
CA SER A 8 -8.90 -44.16 -37.65
C SER A 8 -7.59 -43.66 -37.05
N THR A 9 -6.62 -44.55 -37.06
CA THR A 9 -5.18 -44.33 -37.01
C THR A 9 -4.67 -43.37 -38.08
N GLU A 10 -3.53 -42.73 -37.77
CA GLU A 10 -2.62 -41.95 -38.63
C GLU A 10 -2.94 -40.45 -38.83
N THR A 11 -2.38 -39.63 -37.94
CA THR A 11 -1.32 -38.66 -38.31
C THR A 11 -0.52 -38.37 -37.04
N ILE A 12 0.63 -39.03 -36.86
CA ILE A 12 1.63 -38.62 -35.89
C ILE A 12 2.29 -37.37 -36.49
N VAL A 13 1.83 -36.19 -36.08
CA VAL A 13 2.64 -34.99 -36.19
C VAL A 13 3.62 -35.09 -35.03
N GLU A 14 4.88 -35.37 -35.35
CA GLU A 14 5.98 -35.27 -34.40
C GLU A 14 5.95 -33.85 -33.80
N ALA A 15 5.53 -33.77 -32.54
CA ALA A 15 5.80 -32.60 -31.72
C ALA A 15 7.32 -32.47 -31.66
N GLN A 16 7.85 -31.48 -32.39
CA GLN A 16 9.23 -31.04 -32.21
C GLN A 16 9.41 -30.78 -30.71
N SER A 17 10.33 -31.53 -30.10
CA SER A 17 10.75 -31.31 -28.74
C SER A 17 11.35 -29.92 -28.64
N GLU A 18 10.55 -28.92 -28.23
CA GLU A 18 11.07 -27.60 -27.89
C GLU A 18 12.10 -27.79 -26.78
N GLN A 19 13.36 -27.50 -27.09
CA GLN A 19 14.38 -27.41 -26.04
C GLN A 19 13.94 -26.34 -25.04
N PRO A 20 14.05 -26.60 -23.73
CA PRO A 20 13.68 -25.61 -22.72
C PRO A 20 14.47 -24.32 -22.95
N VAL A 21 13.76 -23.20 -23.10
CA VAL A 21 14.38 -21.88 -23.28
C VAL A 21 15.15 -21.53 -22.00
N LEU A 22 16.45 -21.21 -22.15
CA LEU A 22 17.31 -20.89 -21.03
C LEU A 22 16.91 -19.57 -20.36
N LYS A 23 17.06 -19.50 -19.04
CA LYS A 23 16.63 -18.34 -18.22
C LYS A 23 17.29 -17.02 -18.66
N ASP A 24 18.55 -17.06 -19.05
CA ASP A 24 19.26 -15.87 -19.53
C ASP A 24 18.79 -15.43 -20.93
N THR A 25 18.35 -16.36 -21.78
CA THR A 25 17.69 -16.06 -23.06
C THR A 25 16.34 -15.39 -22.85
N VAL A 26 15.52 -15.87 -21.90
CA VAL A 26 14.23 -15.24 -21.54
C VAL A 26 14.45 -13.80 -21.06
N LEU A 27 15.40 -13.60 -20.15
CA LEU A 27 15.73 -12.27 -19.63
C LEU A 27 16.25 -11.32 -20.72
N THR A 28 17.05 -11.83 -21.65
CA THR A 28 17.53 -11.05 -22.80
C THR A 28 16.38 -10.57 -23.69
N ARG A 29 15.39 -11.44 -23.97
CA ARG A 29 14.19 -11.07 -24.74
C ARG A 29 13.35 -10.04 -23.99
N LEU A 30 13.17 -10.21 -22.67
CA LEU A 30 12.44 -9.24 -21.85
C LEU A 30 13.11 -7.85 -21.89
N ALA A 31 14.44 -7.78 -21.90
CA ALA A 31 15.19 -6.53 -21.97
C ALA A 31 14.96 -5.72 -23.28
N GLU A 32 14.48 -6.37 -24.34
CA GLU A 32 14.15 -5.70 -25.61
C GLU A 32 12.88 -4.84 -25.43
N VAL A 33 11.87 -5.37 -24.74
CA VAL A 33 10.56 -4.73 -24.58
C VAL A 33 10.40 -3.98 -23.26
N ALA A 34 11.16 -4.32 -22.22
CA ALA A 34 11.00 -3.77 -20.87
C ALA A 34 12.31 -3.25 -20.27
N ASN A 35 12.21 -2.41 -19.23
CA ASN A 35 13.37 -2.09 -18.40
C ASN A 35 13.59 -3.23 -17.41
N VAL A 36 14.75 -3.89 -17.48
CA VAL A 36 15.14 -4.98 -16.56
C VAL A 36 16.39 -4.58 -15.79
N ALA A 37 16.66 -5.27 -14.68
CA ALA A 37 17.91 -5.13 -13.95
C ALA A 37 19.12 -5.35 -14.88
N GLN A 38 20.16 -4.52 -14.78
CA GLN A 38 21.41 -4.71 -15.53
C GLN A 38 22.03 -6.08 -15.21
N PHE A 39 22.55 -6.78 -16.22
CA PHE A 39 23.10 -8.13 -16.03
C PHE A 39 24.16 -8.55 -17.05
N VAL A 40 24.93 -9.57 -16.69
CA VAL A 40 25.80 -10.37 -17.58
C VAL A 40 25.63 -11.84 -17.24
N SER A 41 25.55 -12.71 -18.25
CA SER A 41 25.43 -14.16 -18.05
C SER A 41 26.63 -14.94 -18.60
N PHE A 42 26.91 -16.07 -17.96
CA PHE A 42 28.02 -16.97 -18.30
C PHE A 42 27.56 -18.42 -18.35
N GLY A 43 28.14 -19.18 -19.29
CA GLY A 43 28.04 -20.62 -19.32
C GLY A 43 28.92 -21.31 -18.26
N PRO A 44 28.78 -22.63 -18.07
CA PRO A 44 29.64 -23.41 -17.17
C PRO A 44 31.12 -23.41 -17.58
N ASP A 45 31.42 -23.09 -18.83
CA ASP A 45 32.77 -22.91 -19.37
C ASP A 45 33.32 -21.49 -19.14
N LEU A 46 32.61 -20.68 -18.34
CA LEU A 46 32.89 -19.27 -18.06
C LEU A 46 32.89 -18.37 -19.30
N LYS A 47 32.39 -18.85 -20.45
CA LYS A 47 32.18 -17.98 -21.60
C LYS A 47 30.97 -17.11 -21.37
N GLN A 48 31.15 -15.82 -21.60
CA GLN A 48 30.05 -14.85 -21.60
C GLN A 48 29.02 -15.24 -22.67
N ARG A 49 27.74 -15.09 -22.33
CA ARG A 49 26.62 -15.37 -23.23
C ARG A 49 25.87 -14.09 -23.60
N TYR A 50 25.42 -13.33 -22.60
CA TYR A 50 24.69 -12.08 -22.79
C TYR A 50 25.22 -10.99 -21.86
N ALA A 51 25.11 -9.73 -22.28
CA ALA A 51 25.43 -8.57 -21.47
C ALA A 51 24.49 -7.40 -21.77
N LYS A 52 23.72 -6.97 -20.76
CA LYS A 52 22.89 -5.77 -20.79
C LYS A 52 23.33 -4.85 -19.65
N ILE A 53 24.32 -4.00 -19.92
CA ILE A 53 24.83 -2.99 -18.98
C ILE A 53 24.69 -1.62 -19.60
N ARG A 54 24.18 -0.65 -18.81
CA ARG A 54 24.06 0.73 -19.28
C ARG A 54 25.43 1.32 -19.62
N LYS A 55 25.49 2.13 -20.69
CA LYS A 55 26.71 2.77 -21.23
C LYS A 55 27.66 1.81 -21.97
N TYR A 56 27.25 0.55 -22.16
CA TYR A 56 27.93 -0.38 -23.04
C TYR A 56 27.03 -0.71 -24.23
N ASP A 57 27.64 -1.10 -25.34
CA ASP A 57 26.90 -1.65 -26.47
C ASP A 57 26.17 -2.92 -26.06
N VAL A 58 25.08 -3.22 -26.78
CA VAL A 58 24.30 -4.44 -26.58
C VAL A 58 25.20 -5.65 -26.74
N ASP A 59 25.21 -6.53 -25.72
CA ASP A 59 26.04 -7.74 -25.66
C ASP A 59 27.55 -7.47 -25.81
N HIS A 60 28.03 -6.34 -25.26
CA HIS A 60 29.44 -6.02 -25.16
C HIS A 60 30.27 -7.16 -24.57
N SER A 61 31.31 -7.58 -25.28
CA SER A 61 32.19 -8.69 -24.87
C SER A 61 33.24 -8.22 -23.86
N PHE A 62 33.12 -8.67 -22.61
CA PHE A 62 34.14 -8.43 -21.59
C PHE A 62 35.30 -9.44 -21.71
N GLY A 63 36.52 -9.00 -21.37
CA GLY A 63 37.71 -9.87 -21.43
C GLY A 63 37.77 -10.95 -20.35
N SER A 64 36.98 -10.82 -19.28
CA SER A 64 36.89 -11.78 -18.18
C SER A 64 35.61 -11.59 -17.37
N VAL A 65 35.28 -12.59 -16.54
CA VAL A 65 34.21 -12.48 -15.51
C VAL A 65 34.48 -11.28 -14.60
N GLY A 66 35.73 -11.07 -14.19
CA GLY A 66 36.13 -9.95 -13.34
C GLY A 66 35.87 -8.59 -13.99
N ALA A 67 36.20 -8.43 -15.28
CA ALA A 67 35.94 -7.19 -16.02
C ALA A 67 34.43 -6.88 -16.13
N ALA A 68 33.61 -7.91 -16.38
CA ALA A 68 32.14 -7.77 -16.39
C ALA A 68 31.59 -7.43 -15.00
N ALA A 69 32.07 -8.10 -13.95
CA ALA A 69 31.68 -7.84 -12.57
C ALA A 69 32.04 -6.41 -12.15
N ALA A 70 33.24 -5.94 -12.48
CA ALA A 70 33.68 -4.58 -12.21
C ALA A 70 32.81 -3.54 -12.92
N ALA A 71 32.39 -3.80 -14.16
CA ALA A 71 31.49 -2.92 -14.90
C ALA A 71 30.11 -2.79 -14.23
N LEU A 72 29.53 -3.90 -13.77
CA LEU A 72 28.26 -3.89 -13.01
C LEU A 72 28.41 -3.23 -11.63
N LEU A 73 29.45 -3.58 -10.87
CA LEU A 73 29.70 -3.01 -9.54
C LEU A 73 29.90 -1.49 -9.60
N LYS A 74 30.56 -0.99 -10.65
CA LYS A 74 30.72 0.46 -10.87
C LYS A 74 29.39 1.18 -11.06
N SER A 75 28.38 0.52 -11.61
CA SER A 75 27.06 1.14 -11.86
C SER A 75 26.08 0.94 -10.71
N ALA A 76 26.17 -0.18 -9.98
CA ALA A 76 25.17 -0.60 -8.99
C ALA A 76 25.65 -0.61 -7.53
N GLY A 77 26.97 -0.58 -7.27
CA GLY A 77 27.57 -0.68 -5.94
C GLY A 77 27.58 -2.10 -5.34
N SER A 78 26.56 -2.91 -5.63
CA SER A 78 26.54 -4.34 -5.32
C SER A 78 25.81 -5.14 -6.41
N VAL A 79 26.10 -6.44 -6.47
CA VAL A 79 25.51 -7.37 -7.44
C VAL A 79 25.08 -8.67 -6.76
N ASN A 80 24.15 -9.37 -7.41
CA ASN A 80 23.74 -10.72 -7.06
C ASN A 80 24.26 -11.71 -8.09
N VAL A 81 24.50 -12.95 -7.67
CA VAL A 81 24.81 -14.08 -8.56
C VAL A 81 23.72 -15.12 -8.42
N ARG A 82 23.05 -15.44 -9.52
CA ARG A 82 22.03 -16.49 -9.60
C ARG A 82 22.49 -17.61 -10.52
N SER A 83 22.21 -18.85 -10.15
CA SER A 83 22.53 -20.03 -10.95
C SER A 83 21.30 -20.81 -11.41
N PHE A 84 21.42 -21.50 -12.54
CA PHE A 84 20.37 -22.37 -13.11
C PHE A 84 21.00 -23.53 -13.92
N GLU A 85 20.23 -24.59 -14.16
CA GLU A 85 20.70 -25.75 -14.90
C GLU A 85 20.53 -25.59 -16.42
N PRO A 86 21.37 -26.26 -17.23
CA PRO A 86 21.21 -26.30 -18.68
C PRO A 86 19.85 -26.86 -19.14
N ASN A 87 19.34 -27.87 -18.41
CA ASN A 87 18.13 -28.61 -18.80
C ASN A 87 16.91 -28.26 -17.94
N ASN A 88 17.08 -27.32 -17.00
CA ASN A 88 16.03 -26.91 -16.07
C ASN A 88 16.24 -25.45 -15.65
N ALA A 89 15.33 -24.58 -16.08
CA ALA A 89 15.39 -23.16 -15.77
C ALA A 89 15.17 -22.82 -14.27
N LYS A 90 14.87 -23.82 -13.43
CA LYS A 90 14.77 -23.62 -11.98
C LYS A 90 16.10 -23.15 -11.41
N SER A 91 16.02 -22.06 -10.65
CA SER A 91 17.18 -21.51 -9.94
C SER A 91 17.66 -22.47 -8.87
N ARG A 92 18.99 -22.65 -8.77
CA ARG A 92 19.65 -23.52 -7.80
C ARG A 92 20.10 -22.72 -6.57
N GLU A 93 20.92 -21.70 -6.80
CA GLU A 93 21.50 -20.89 -5.74
C GLU A 93 21.39 -19.40 -6.09
N PHE A 94 21.14 -18.59 -5.06
CA PHE A 94 21.04 -17.13 -5.16
C PHE A 94 21.92 -16.50 -4.09
N ILE A 95 22.98 -15.82 -4.54
CA ILE A 95 23.98 -15.19 -3.68
C ILE A 95 23.75 -13.68 -3.76
N TYR A 96 23.46 -13.07 -2.62
CA TYR A 96 22.98 -11.71 -2.53
C TYR A 96 24.06 -10.72 -2.09
N GLY A 97 24.07 -9.52 -2.71
CA GLY A 97 24.77 -8.35 -2.19
C GLY A 97 26.31 -8.41 -2.21
N LEU A 98 26.90 -9.03 -3.23
CA LEU A 98 28.35 -9.05 -3.41
C LEU A 98 28.86 -7.66 -3.82
N THR A 99 29.94 -7.18 -3.19
CA THR A 99 30.44 -5.80 -3.38
C THR A 99 31.83 -5.73 -4.02
N THR A 100 32.50 -6.86 -4.22
CA THR A 100 33.86 -6.91 -4.77
C THR A 100 33.96 -7.85 -5.97
N GLU A 101 34.80 -7.49 -6.94
CA GLU A 101 35.09 -8.31 -8.12
C GLU A 101 35.55 -9.73 -7.74
N GLN A 102 36.38 -9.84 -6.70
CA GLN A 102 36.93 -11.10 -6.24
C GLN A 102 35.84 -12.05 -5.71
N GLN A 103 34.90 -11.54 -4.90
CA GLN A 103 33.76 -12.31 -4.42
C GLN A 103 32.92 -12.83 -5.59
N VAL A 104 32.58 -11.95 -6.53
CA VAL A 104 31.75 -12.30 -7.68
C VAL A 104 32.43 -13.36 -8.54
N THR A 105 33.72 -13.17 -8.86
CA THR A 105 34.48 -14.12 -9.68
C THR A 105 34.63 -15.48 -8.99
N SER A 106 34.86 -15.49 -7.68
CA SER A 106 34.94 -16.71 -6.88
C SER A 106 33.64 -17.50 -6.92
N GLU A 107 32.50 -16.84 -6.70
CA GLU A 107 31.19 -17.49 -6.70
C GLU A 107 30.77 -17.97 -8.08
N VAL A 108 31.01 -17.17 -9.13
CA VAL A 108 30.75 -17.59 -10.52
C VAL A 108 31.61 -18.79 -10.89
N GLY A 109 32.90 -18.79 -10.53
CA GLY A 109 33.80 -19.92 -10.76
C GLY A 109 33.37 -21.19 -10.02
N ARG A 110 32.98 -21.06 -8.75
CA ARG A 110 32.45 -22.17 -7.95
C ARG A 110 31.20 -22.77 -8.59
N LEU A 111 30.22 -21.94 -8.97
CA LEU A 111 28.98 -22.39 -9.59
C LEU A 111 29.21 -23.02 -10.97
N ALA A 112 30.11 -22.44 -11.77
CA ALA A 112 30.51 -23.00 -13.06
C ALA A 112 31.17 -24.38 -12.92
N SER A 113 31.98 -24.61 -11.88
CA SER A 113 32.59 -25.91 -11.60
C SER A 113 31.56 -27.01 -11.28
N LEU A 114 30.34 -26.63 -10.90
CA LEU A 114 29.20 -27.53 -10.69
C LEU A 114 28.40 -27.77 -11.99
N GLY A 115 28.86 -27.24 -13.13
CA GLY A 115 28.16 -27.36 -14.41
C GLY A 115 26.99 -26.38 -14.57
N LEU A 116 26.90 -25.34 -13.74
CA LEU A 116 25.77 -24.41 -13.73
C LEU A 116 26.03 -23.18 -14.60
N PHE A 117 24.95 -22.67 -15.21
CA PHE A 117 24.94 -21.34 -15.81
C PHE A 117 24.78 -20.29 -14.70
N THR A 118 25.31 -19.10 -14.93
CA THR A 118 25.22 -17.99 -13.97
C THR A 118 24.76 -16.69 -14.63
N ILE A 119 24.06 -15.87 -13.86
CA ILE A 119 23.78 -14.47 -14.20
C ILE A 119 24.26 -13.62 -13.03
N ILE A 120 25.10 -12.64 -13.32
CA ILE A 120 25.46 -11.56 -12.41
C ILE A 120 24.51 -10.41 -12.73
N ASN A 121 23.74 -9.91 -11.76
CA ASN A 121 22.84 -8.78 -11.97
C ASN A 121 23.00 -7.73 -10.88
N GLU A 122 22.67 -6.48 -11.20
CA GLU A 122 22.63 -5.43 -10.18
C GLU A 122 21.71 -5.80 -9.02
N THR A 123 22.10 -5.41 -7.81
CA THR A 123 21.23 -5.49 -6.65
C THR A 123 20.30 -4.29 -6.65
N ILE A 124 19.01 -4.55 -6.62
CA ILE A 124 17.98 -3.54 -6.44
C ILE A 124 17.46 -3.69 -5.01
N ASP A 125 17.54 -2.60 -4.24
CA ASP A 125 17.14 -2.59 -2.84
C ASP A 125 15.61 -2.49 -2.73
N ILE A 126 15.01 -3.45 -2.05
CA ILE A 126 13.57 -3.51 -1.81
C ILE A 126 13.11 -2.49 -0.75
N ASN A 127 14.05 -1.89 -0.01
CA ASN A 127 13.80 -0.92 1.05
C ASN A 127 14.14 0.52 0.63
N ASP A 128 14.34 0.77 -0.67
CA ASP A 128 14.71 2.10 -1.19
C ASP A 128 13.54 3.11 -1.24
N GLY A 129 12.42 2.76 -0.61
CA GLY A 129 11.17 3.50 -0.63
C GLY A 129 10.20 3.03 -1.70
N GLY A 130 10.63 2.15 -2.61
CA GLY A 130 9.82 1.61 -3.69
C GLY A 130 8.77 0.55 -3.29
N VAL A 131 8.05 0.06 -4.29
CA VAL A 131 7.09 -1.06 -4.18
C VAL A 131 7.38 -2.11 -5.24
N SER A 132 7.02 -3.35 -4.95
CA SER A 132 6.97 -4.43 -5.95
C SER A 132 5.57 -4.99 -6.03
N GLY A 133 5.22 -5.61 -7.16
CA GLY A 133 3.87 -6.03 -7.41
C GLY A 133 3.65 -6.82 -8.70
N VAL A 134 2.38 -7.07 -9.00
CA VAL A 134 1.90 -7.70 -10.22
C VAL A 134 0.78 -6.86 -10.81
N ALA A 135 0.85 -6.62 -12.12
CA ALA A 135 -0.27 -6.10 -12.90
C ALA A 135 -0.82 -7.23 -13.78
N LEU A 136 -2.14 -7.42 -13.76
CA LEU A 136 -2.85 -8.39 -14.58
C LEU A 136 -4.29 -7.93 -14.82
N GLY A 137 -4.73 -7.90 -16.07
CA GLY A 137 -6.08 -7.44 -16.40
C GLY A 137 -6.28 -5.98 -16.03
N ASN A 138 -7.26 -5.70 -15.16
CA ASN A 138 -7.49 -4.35 -14.59
C ASN A 138 -7.08 -4.30 -13.11
N LEU A 139 -6.27 -5.25 -12.64
CA LEU A 139 -5.85 -5.38 -11.26
C LEU A 139 -4.35 -5.10 -11.14
N VAL A 140 -4.01 -4.25 -10.17
CA VAL A 140 -2.62 -4.02 -9.77
C VAL A 140 -2.51 -4.31 -8.28
N GLU A 141 -1.63 -5.25 -7.96
CA GLU A 141 -1.32 -5.64 -6.60
C GLU A 141 0.11 -5.26 -6.23
N PHE A 142 0.34 -4.63 -5.08
CA PHE A 142 1.69 -4.20 -4.70
C PHE A 142 1.91 -4.03 -3.20
N ALA A 143 3.18 -4.09 -2.77
CA ALA A 143 3.61 -3.80 -1.41
C ALA A 143 5.06 -3.26 -1.36
N PRO A 144 5.40 -2.44 -0.34
CA PRO A 144 6.77 -1.98 -0.10
C PRO A 144 7.59 -3.04 0.66
N GLY A 145 8.92 -2.99 0.55
CA GLY A 145 9.81 -3.88 1.30
C GLY A 145 9.70 -5.35 0.90
N ASP A 146 9.39 -5.63 -0.37
CA ASP A 146 9.28 -7.00 -0.89
C ASP A 146 9.59 -7.07 -2.39
N THR A 147 9.60 -8.29 -2.91
CA THR A 147 9.63 -8.62 -4.33
C THR A 147 8.20 -8.76 -4.90
N PRO A 148 8.00 -8.93 -6.21
CA PRO A 148 6.68 -9.15 -6.81
C PRO A 148 5.86 -10.28 -6.16
N ARG A 149 6.53 -11.22 -5.50
CA ARG A 149 5.91 -12.29 -4.68
C ARG A 149 5.17 -11.79 -3.44
N CYS A 150 5.11 -10.49 -3.17
CA CYS A 150 4.24 -9.94 -2.14
C CYS A 150 2.77 -10.32 -2.35
N VAL A 151 2.34 -10.54 -3.60
CA VAL A 151 0.96 -10.97 -3.94
C VAL A 151 0.57 -12.31 -3.33
N GLU A 152 1.55 -13.14 -2.95
CA GLU A 152 1.33 -14.41 -2.24
C GLU A 152 1.18 -14.22 -0.71
N LYS A 153 1.35 -13.00 -0.20
CA LYS A 153 1.41 -12.68 1.23
C LYS A 153 0.23 -11.77 1.64
N PRO A 154 -0.21 -11.85 2.90
CA PRO A 154 -1.28 -10.99 3.39
C PRO A 154 -0.85 -9.50 3.43
N GLY A 155 -1.84 -8.62 3.31
CA GLY A 155 -1.64 -7.18 3.42
C GLY A 155 -1.07 -6.52 2.15
N THR A 156 -1.10 -7.18 1.01
CA THR A 156 -0.82 -6.57 -0.29
C THR A 156 -1.97 -5.66 -0.70
N VAL A 157 -1.64 -4.49 -1.26
CA VAL A 157 -2.65 -3.60 -1.84
C VAL A 157 -3.23 -4.30 -3.06
N SER A 158 -4.54 -4.19 -3.27
CA SER A 158 -5.21 -4.64 -4.50
C SER A 158 -6.13 -3.52 -4.97
N LEU A 159 -5.82 -2.92 -6.11
CA LEU A 159 -6.56 -1.77 -6.67
C LEU A 159 -6.84 -1.96 -8.17
N PRO A 160 -7.93 -1.37 -8.69
CA PRO A 160 -8.09 -1.19 -10.12
C PRO A 160 -6.93 -0.40 -10.72
N GLU A 161 -6.48 -0.76 -11.93
CA GLU A 161 -5.27 -0.23 -12.56
C GLU A 161 -5.22 1.31 -12.54
N LYS A 162 -6.29 1.95 -13.00
CA LYS A 162 -6.39 3.41 -13.05
C LYS A 162 -6.16 4.06 -11.67
N ILE A 163 -6.72 3.48 -10.62
CA ILE A 163 -6.60 3.98 -9.25
C ILE A 163 -5.18 3.73 -8.74
N ALA A 164 -4.61 2.56 -9.02
CA ALA A 164 -3.25 2.23 -8.63
C ALA A 164 -2.23 3.18 -9.26
N PHE A 165 -2.35 3.46 -10.55
CA PHE A 165 -1.41 4.33 -11.27
C PHE A 165 -1.52 5.78 -10.82
N ASP A 166 -2.72 6.31 -10.68
CA ASP A 166 -2.92 7.68 -10.17
C ASP A 166 -2.37 7.84 -8.73
N LEU A 167 -2.61 6.84 -7.87
CA LEU A 167 -2.07 6.80 -6.51
C LEU A 167 -0.53 6.74 -6.51
N LEU A 168 0.07 5.83 -7.28
CA LEU A 168 1.53 5.67 -7.35
C LEU A 168 2.19 6.91 -7.97
N GLU A 169 1.61 7.51 -9.00
CA GLU A 169 2.12 8.73 -9.62
C GLU A 169 2.16 9.90 -8.63
N LYS A 170 1.11 10.07 -7.82
CA LYS A 170 1.09 11.10 -6.77
C LYS A 170 2.16 10.85 -5.71
N VAL A 171 2.37 9.60 -5.31
CA VAL A 171 3.35 9.25 -4.26
C VAL A 171 4.79 9.41 -4.74
N TYR A 172 5.10 8.93 -5.94
CA TYR A 172 6.47 8.86 -6.44
C TYR A 172 6.85 10.04 -7.35
N GLY A 173 5.87 10.79 -7.86
CA GLY A 173 6.06 11.92 -8.77
C GLY A 173 6.29 11.52 -10.23
N PHE A 174 6.03 10.25 -10.58
CA PHE A 174 6.12 9.73 -11.95
C PHE A 174 5.18 8.52 -12.11
N PRO A 175 4.60 8.32 -13.31
CA PRO A 175 3.70 7.19 -13.56
C PRO A 175 4.49 5.86 -13.67
N PRO A 176 3.92 4.73 -13.23
CA PRO A 176 4.43 3.41 -13.57
C PRO A 176 4.41 3.18 -15.09
N ASP A 177 5.51 2.69 -15.67
CA ASP A 177 5.61 2.36 -17.10
C ASP A 177 5.06 0.96 -17.38
N LEU A 178 3.76 0.80 -17.10
CA LEU A 178 3.03 -0.47 -17.18
C LEU A 178 1.83 -0.42 -18.15
N SER A 179 1.32 0.77 -18.49
CA SER A 179 0.16 0.94 -19.37
C SER A 179 0.36 0.49 -20.82
N ARG A 180 1.61 0.18 -21.21
CA ARG A 180 1.95 -0.34 -22.54
C ARG A 180 1.71 -1.85 -22.70
N TYR A 181 1.55 -2.58 -21.59
CA TYR A 181 1.32 -4.01 -21.61
C TYR A 181 -0.16 -4.33 -21.79
N SER A 182 -0.45 -5.44 -22.46
CA SER A 182 -1.81 -5.93 -22.68
C SER A 182 -2.45 -6.38 -21.37
N THR A 183 -3.77 -6.28 -21.28
CA THR A 183 -4.55 -6.83 -20.15
C THR A 183 -4.49 -8.37 -20.09
N SER A 184 -4.04 -9.03 -21.15
CA SER A 184 -3.79 -10.48 -21.20
C SER A 184 -2.40 -10.88 -20.72
N GLU A 185 -1.54 -9.90 -20.42
CA GLU A 185 -0.20 -10.11 -19.91
C GLU A 185 -0.18 -9.96 -18.38
N ARG A 186 0.46 -10.90 -17.70
CA ARG A 186 0.85 -10.79 -16.30
C ARG A 186 2.24 -10.15 -16.24
N VAL A 187 2.33 -9.00 -15.59
CA VAL A 187 3.58 -8.23 -15.45
C VAL A 187 4.03 -8.25 -14.00
N GLU A 188 5.13 -8.91 -13.68
CA GLU A 188 5.80 -8.74 -12.40
C GLU A 188 6.69 -7.51 -12.44
N PHE A 189 6.49 -6.56 -11.53
CA PHE A 189 7.20 -5.28 -11.58
C PHE A 189 7.70 -4.82 -10.22
N SER A 190 8.62 -3.87 -10.25
CA SER A 190 8.92 -3.00 -9.13
C SER A 190 9.10 -1.55 -9.57
N LEU A 191 8.78 -0.64 -8.67
CA LEU A 191 8.83 0.81 -8.85
C LEU A 191 9.81 1.39 -7.83
N HIS A 192 10.79 2.16 -8.29
CA HIS A 192 11.88 2.67 -7.45
C HIS A 192 12.02 4.19 -7.53
N PRO A 193 12.20 4.90 -6.40
CA PRO A 193 12.42 6.34 -6.40
C PRO A 193 13.66 6.77 -7.20
N ILE A 194 14.70 5.93 -7.24
CA ILE A 194 15.89 6.15 -8.06
C ILE A 194 15.81 5.24 -9.29
N ARG A 195 16.11 5.80 -10.46
CA ARG A 195 16.13 5.07 -11.73
C ARG A 195 17.12 3.89 -11.71
N ARG A 196 16.64 2.70 -12.05
CA ARG A 196 17.38 1.42 -12.12
C ARG A 196 17.32 0.83 -13.53
N GLY A 197 18.04 -0.28 -13.72
CA GLY A 197 17.90 -1.09 -14.93
C GLY A 197 18.64 -0.55 -16.14
N VAL A 198 18.56 -1.35 -17.20
CA VAL A 198 19.23 -1.14 -18.49
C VAL A 198 18.74 0.15 -19.17
N LYS A 199 17.43 0.42 -19.12
CA LYS A 199 16.80 1.62 -19.71
C LYS A 199 16.89 2.85 -18.80
N HIS A 200 17.44 2.70 -17.59
CA HIS A 200 17.56 3.77 -16.60
C HIS A 200 16.23 4.44 -16.30
N ASP A 201 15.27 3.65 -15.87
CA ASP A 201 13.90 4.06 -15.58
C ASP A 201 13.52 3.69 -14.14
N HIS A 202 12.39 4.19 -13.65
CA HIS A 202 11.87 3.92 -12.31
C HIS A 202 11.11 2.60 -12.21
N THR A 203 10.60 2.08 -13.33
CA THR A 203 9.90 0.78 -13.38
C THR A 203 10.87 -0.30 -13.83
N ILE A 204 10.92 -1.42 -13.10
CA ILE A 204 11.65 -2.64 -13.47
C ILE A 204 10.62 -3.74 -13.69
N VAL A 205 10.71 -4.44 -14.82
CA VAL A 205 9.93 -5.64 -15.08
C VAL A 205 10.79 -6.86 -14.80
N TRP A 206 10.28 -7.74 -13.94
CA TRP A 206 10.94 -8.98 -13.53
C TRP A 206 10.52 -10.14 -14.42
N GLU A 207 9.26 -10.17 -14.82
CA GLU A 207 8.65 -11.21 -15.64
C GLU A 207 7.47 -10.66 -16.42
N LEU A 208 7.28 -11.20 -17.64
CA LEU A 208 6.16 -10.90 -18.53
C LEU A 208 5.65 -12.24 -19.06
N GLU A 209 4.39 -12.55 -18.78
CA GLU A 209 3.77 -13.83 -19.14
C GLU A 209 2.42 -13.58 -19.83
N GLU A 210 2.23 -14.15 -21.03
CA GLU A 210 0.92 -14.15 -21.69
C GLU A 210 0.04 -15.21 -21.00
N VAL A 211 -0.98 -14.76 -20.26
CA VAL A 211 -1.89 -15.66 -19.54
C VAL A 211 -3.26 -15.74 -20.20
N GLY A 212 -3.60 -14.81 -21.09
CA GLY A 212 -4.91 -14.70 -21.73
C GLY A 212 -5.85 -13.74 -20.99
N GLY A 213 -7.03 -13.49 -21.56
CA GLY A 213 -7.99 -12.54 -20.98
C GLY A 213 -8.77 -13.13 -19.80
N PHE A 214 -8.73 -12.46 -18.65
CA PHE A 214 -9.54 -12.79 -17.47
C PHE A 214 -10.16 -11.54 -16.86
N GLU A 215 -11.36 -11.69 -16.29
CA GLU A 215 -11.94 -10.65 -15.46
C GLU A 215 -11.32 -10.71 -14.06
N THR A 216 -10.62 -9.63 -13.70
CA THR A 216 -10.03 -9.47 -12.36
C THR A 216 -10.89 -8.52 -11.53
N ARG A 217 -11.08 -8.84 -10.24
CA ARG A 217 -11.77 -7.95 -9.30
C ARG A 217 -10.82 -7.57 -8.16
N ALA A 218 -10.64 -6.28 -7.96
CA ALA A 218 -9.85 -5.77 -6.85
C ALA A 218 -10.61 -5.88 -5.51
N GLU A 219 -9.94 -6.38 -4.49
CA GLU A 219 -10.37 -6.29 -3.09
C GLU A 219 -9.64 -5.13 -2.41
N ILE A 220 -10.29 -3.97 -2.38
CA ILE A 220 -9.68 -2.77 -1.80
C ILE A 220 -9.83 -2.82 -0.28
N PHE A 221 -8.77 -2.98 0.50
CA PHE A 221 -8.86 -2.91 1.97
C PHE A 221 -7.64 -2.21 2.57
N TRP A 222 -7.83 -1.63 3.76
CA TRP A 222 -6.74 -1.17 4.62
C TRP A 222 -7.17 -1.31 6.09
N PRO A 223 -6.24 -1.54 7.03
CA PRO A 223 -4.79 -1.42 6.88
C PRO A 223 -4.14 -2.54 6.05
N ASN A 224 -3.26 -2.16 5.13
CA ASN A 224 -2.41 -3.03 4.34
C ASN A 224 -0.94 -2.60 4.52
N ARG A 225 0.02 -3.26 3.88
CA ARG A 225 1.45 -2.95 4.05
C ARG A 225 1.81 -1.57 3.53
N PHE A 226 1.18 -1.12 2.46
CA PHE A 226 1.41 0.21 1.91
C PHE A 226 0.75 1.31 2.75
N SER A 227 -0.46 1.08 3.26
CA SER A 227 -1.11 2.02 4.19
C SER A 227 -0.32 2.16 5.49
N ARG A 228 0.30 1.09 5.99
CA ARG A 228 1.24 1.16 7.13
C ARG A 228 2.52 1.91 6.78
N PHE A 229 2.96 1.81 5.53
CA PHE A 229 4.18 2.45 5.03
C PHE A 229 4.04 3.97 4.90
N ILE A 230 2.89 4.47 4.46
CA ILE A 230 2.63 5.91 4.32
C ILE A 230 1.77 6.52 5.44
N GLY A 231 1.14 5.69 6.27
CA GLY A 231 0.22 6.10 7.33
C GLY A 231 -1.24 5.90 6.93
N ASP A 232 -2.03 5.38 7.88
CA ASP A 232 -3.41 4.92 7.64
C ASP A 232 -4.33 6.04 7.12
N LYS A 233 -4.28 7.21 7.79
CA LYS A 233 -5.03 8.41 7.36
C LYS A 233 -4.57 8.93 5.99
N ALA A 234 -3.26 8.90 5.73
CA ALA A 234 -2.69 9.35 4.47
C ALA A 234 -3.20 8.48 3.32
N PHE A 235 -3.20 7.15 3.51
CA PHE A 235 -3.71 6.20 2.52
C PHE A 235 -5.20 6.38 2.25
N GLY A 236 -6.03 6.51 3.30
CA GLY A 236 -7.47 6.74 3.14
C GLY A 236 -7.78 8.00 2.33
N LEU A 237 -7.10 9.12 2.63
CA LEU A 237 -7.29 10.38 1.90
C LEU A 237 -6.75 10.32 0.46
N LEU A 238 -5.62 9.67 0.24
CA LEU A 238 -5.03 9.48 -1.08
C LEU A 238 -5.93 8.62 -1.97
N LEU A 239 -6.52 7.57 -1.41
CA LEU A 239 -7.50 6.75 -2.11
C LEU A 239 -8.76 7.55 -2.45
N ALA A 240 -9.27 8.37 -1.52
CA ALA A 240 -10.40 9.24 -1.78
C ALA A 240 -10.14 10.21 -2.95
N ASP A 241 -8.95 10.81 -2.98
CA ASP A 241 -8.51 11.68 -4.08
C ASP A 241 -8.45 10.93 -5.43
N ALA A 242 -7.91 9.70 -5.44
CA ALA A 242 -7.85 8.86 -6.64
C ALA A 242 -9.24 8.43 -7.16
N LEU A 243 -10.24 8.40 -6.28
CA LEU A 243 -11.65 8.17 -6.63
C LEU A 243 -12.37 9.45 -7.08
N GLY A 244 -11.71 10.61 -7.01
CA GLY A 244 -12.27 11.91 -7.37
C GLY A 244 -13.10 12.58 -6.27
N LEU A 245 -13.10 12.04 -5.05
CA LEU A 245 -13.85 12.58 -3.92
C LEU A 245 -13.24 13.90 -3.42
N PRO A 246 -14.04 14.83 -2.86
CA PRO A 246 -13.55 16.10 -2.37
C PRO A 246 -12.72 15.92 -1.09
N ILE A 247 -11.41 16.06 -1.22
CA ILE A 247 -10.48 16.15 -0.09
C ILE A 247 -9.68 17.47 -0.14
N PRO A 248 -9.40 18.11 1.00
CA PRO A 248 -8.57 19.31 1.05
C PRO A 248 -7.13 19.03 0.62
N ALA A 249 -6.50 20.00 -0.03
CA ALA A 249 -5.11 19.93 -0.46
C ALA A 249 -4.22 19.44 0.69
N THR A 250 -3.51 18.33 0.47
CA THR A 250 -2.78 17.63 1.52
C THR A 250 -1.35 17.39 1.05
N LYS A 251 -0.39 17.71 1.91
CA LYS A 251 1.03 17.33 1.78
C LYS A 251 1.37 16.29 2.83
N VAL A 252 2.04 15.21 2.42
CA VAL A 252 2.48 14.14 3.30
C VAL A 252 3.97 14.24 3.53
N PHE A 253 4.40 14.25 4.78
CA PHE A 253 5.79 14.15 5.22
C PHE A 253 5.99 12.74 5.79
N ALA A 254 6.39 11.80 4.93
CA ALA A 254 6.63 10.41 5.30
C ALA A 254 8.08 10.18 5.73
N ARG A 255 8.33 9.13 6.51
CA ARG A 255 9.71 8.74 6.89
C ARG A 255 10.48 8.09 5.74
N SER A 256 9.78 7.30 4.92
CA SER A 256 10.39 6.40 3.94
C SER A 256 10.29 6.91 2.49
N LEU A 257 9.73 8.10 2.29
CA LEU A 257 9.45 8.67 0.97
C LEU A 257 9.69 10.18 0.99
N PRO A 258 10.04 10.77 -0.17
CA PRO A 258 10.03 12.22 -0.31
C PRO A 258 8.61 12.78 -0.10
N PRO A 259 8.47 14.04 0.34
CA PRO A 259 7.14 14.64 0.49
C PRO A 259 6.37 14.68 -0.83
N PHE A 260 5.07 14.34 -0.76
CA PHE A 260 4.17 14.35 -1.91
C PHE A 260 2.85 15.06 -1.58
N THR A 261 2.09 15.43 -2.61
CA THR A 261 0.88 16.24 -2.48
C THR A 261 -0.27 15.72 -3.33
N PHE A 262 -1.49 15.87 -2.84
CA PHE A 262 -2.72 15.52 -3.54
C PHE A 262 -3.90 16.37 -3.02
N GLY A 263 -5.09 16.26 -3.63
CA GLY A 263 -6.26 17.02 -3.21
C GLY A 263 -6.49 18.34 -3.90
N LYS A 264 -7.53 19.05 -3.43
CA LYS A 264 -7.98 20.33 -4.00
C LYS A 264 -7.96 21.42 -2.97
N THR A 265 -7.60 22.63 -3.39
CA THR A 265 -7.60 23.76 -2.47
C THR A 265 -9.00 24.08 -1.97
N THR A 266 -9.11 24.39 -0.68
CA THR A 266 -10.34 24.89 -0.05
C THR A 266 -10.40 26.42 -0.09
N GLY A 267 -9.28 27.08 -0.38
CA GLY A 267 -9.14 28.53 -0.39
C GLY A 267 -8.97 29.15 1.00
N SER A 268 -8.82 28.35 2.06
CA SER A 268 -8.64 28.88 3.41
C SER A 268 -7.22 29.40 3.64
N GLY A 269 -6.22 28.77 3.02
CA GLY A 269 -4.80 29.04 3.30
C GLY A 269 -4.36 28.64 4.72
N GLU A 270 -5.26 28.12 5.55
CA GLU A 270 -4.92 27.60 6.87
C GLU A 270 -4.45 26.15 6.76
N THR A 271 -3.50 25.74 7.60
CA THR A 271 -2.97 24.37 7.59
C THR A 271 -3.31 23.66 8.89
N TRP A 272 -3.65 22.39 8.79
CA TRP A 272 -3.76 21.46 9.90
C TRP A 272 -2.61 20.46 9.83
N ILE A 273 -1.85 20.36 10.92
CA ILE A 273 -0.81 19.35 11.09
C ILE A 273 -1.39 18.14 11.82
N ARG A 274 -1.28 16.97 11.19
CA ARG A 274 -1.92 15.73 11.68
C ARG A 274 -0.95 14.56 11.62
N THR A 275 -0.68 13.96 12.78
CA THR A 275 0.12 12.75 12.86
C THR A 275 -0.65 11.54 12.29
N CYS A 276 0.05 10.74 11.49
CA CYS A 276 -0.47 9.53 10.84
C CYS A 276 0.28 8.28 11.34
N PRO A 277 -0.27 7.59 12.35
CA PRO A 277 0.30 6.34 12.80
C PRO A 277 0.23 5.24 11.72
N VAL A 278 1.07 4.22 11.88
CA VAL A 278 1.06 3.01 11.03
C VAL A 278 -0.32 2.32 11.05
N GLU A 279 -0.98 2.36 12.20
CA GLU A 279 -2.36 1.89 12.41
C GLU A 279 -3.12 2.89 13.28
N GLN A 280 -4.43 3.02 13.08
CA GLN A 280 -5.27 3.99 13.79
C GLN A 280 -5.10 3.88 15.32
N ASP A 281 -4.75 4.98 15.99
CA ASP A 281 -4.74 5.10 17.46
C ASP A 281 -5.55 6.35 17.88
N PRO A 282 -6.87 6.21 18.09
CA PRO A 282 -7.80 7.34 18.26
C PRO A 282 -7.42 8.31 19.38
N GLY A 283 -7.36 9.60 19.09
CA GLY A 283 -7.09 10.66 20.08
C GLY A 283 -5.72 10.63 20.77
N ARG A 284 -4.75 9.82 20.31
CA ARG A 284 -3.41 9.73 20.92
C ARG A 284 -2.43 10.78 20.40
N TYR A 285 -2.42 10.98 19.08
CA TYR A 285 -1.38 11.76 18.41
C TYR A 285 -1.88 13.13 17.98
N THR A 286 -0.95 14.08 17.80
CA THR A 286 -1.25 15.48 17.51
C THR A 286 -2.17 15.66 16.29
N THR A 287 -3.21 16.46 16.50
CA THR A 287 -3.96 17.19 15.47
C THR A 287 -3.94 18.64 15.88
N HIS A 288 -3.34 19.52 15.06
CA HIS A 288 -3.08 20.91 15.42
C HIS A 288 -3.47 21.84 14.27
N ARG A 289 -4.21 22.90 14.58
CA ARG A 289 -4.48 23.99 13.64
C ARG A 289 -3.31 24.98 13.65
N GLY A 290 -2.73 25.24 12.49
CA GLY A 290 -1.51 26.02 12.32
C GLY A 290 -0.33 25.14 11.92
N TRP A 291 0.77 25.79 11.54
CA TRP A 291 1.99 25.11 11.15
C TRP A 291 2.79 24.66 12.38
N LEU A 292 3.23 23.41 12.34
CA LEU A 292 4.26 22.83 13.20
C LEU A 292 5.31 22.20 12.29
N ASP A 293 6.56 22.18 12.74
CA ASP A 293 7.59 21.42 12.04
C ASP A 293 7.24 19.92 12.09
N PRO A 294 6.97 19.27 10.93
CA PRO A 294 6.57 17.87 10.91
C PRO A 294 7.70 16.93 11.36
N PHE A 295 8.97 17.29 11.16
CA PHE A 295 10.12 16.47 11.55
C PHE A 295 10.38 16.55 13.06
N GLU A 296 10.26 17.75 13.65
CA GLU A 296 10.32 17.90 15.10
C GLU A 296 9.19 17.14 15.78
N LEU A 297 7.97 17.22 15.22
CA LEU A 297 6.81 16.49 15.73
C LEU A 297 7.04 14.97 15.70
N LEU A 298 7.55 14.43 14.60
CA LEU A 298 7.90 13.01 14.47
C LEU A 298 8.95 12.58 15.50
N ALA A 299 10.02 13.37 15.68
CA ALA A 299 11.07 13.07 16.64
C ALA A 299 10.57 13.09 18.09
N ARG A 300 9.59 13.97 18.39
CA ARG A 300 9.01 14.10 19.73
C ARG A 300 8.01 12.99 20.05
N GLU A 301 7.11 12.66 19.12
CA GLU A 301 6.02 11.70 19.38
C GLU A 301 6.42 10.24 19.16
N ASP A 302 7.42 9.99 18.30
CA ASP A 302 7.90 8.64 17.98
C ASP A 302 9.41 8.67 17.68
N PRO A 303 10.25 8.84 18.74
CA PRO A 303 11.70 8.93 18.60
C PRO A 303 12.32 7.67 18.01
N ASP A 304 11.72 6.49 18.24
CA ASP A 304 12.18 5.21 17.72
C ASP A 304 11.75 4.97 16.26
N GLY A 305 10.81 5.77 15.74
CA GLY A 305 10.34 5.67 14.36
C GLY A 305 9.54 4.42 14.03
N THR A 306 8.85 3.84 15.02
CA THR A 306 8.17 2.54 14.86
C THR A 306 6.64 2.66 14.79
N LYS A 307 6.06 3.79 15.20
CA LYS A 307 4.61 3.95 15.38
C LYS A 307 3.99 4.95 14.42
N ILE A 308 4.75 5.95 13.98
CA ILE A 308 4.29 7.02 13.10
C ILE A 308 4.95 6.89 11.73
N ALA A 309 4.13 6.68 10.70
CA ALA A 309 4.58 6.56 9.32
C ALA A 309 4.80 7.94 8.67
N SER A 310 3.92 8.90 8.97
CA SER A 310 3.97 10.24 8.37
C SER A 310 3.26 11.31 9.20
N VAL A 311 3.43 12.56 8.78
CA VAL A 311 2.65 13.73 9.22
C VAL A 311 2.00 14.37 8.00
N LEU A 312 0.73 14.78 8.11
CA LEU A 312 0.03 15.55 7.08
C LEU A 312 0.12 17.04 7.39
N ALA A 313 0.34 17.85 6.37
CA ALA A 313 -0.09 19.24 6.32
C ALA A 313 -1.28 19.32 5.37
N GLN A 314 -2.48 19.36 5.93
CA GLN A 314 -3.74 19.40 5.21
C GLN A 314 -4.34 20.81 5.26
N GLU A 315 -4.79 21.34 4.13
CA GLU A 315 -5.47 22.64 4.11
C GLU A 315 -6.77 22.56 4.94
N GLY A 316 -7.01 23.56 5.78
CA GLY A 316 -8.21 23.67 6.58
C GLY A 316 -9.43 23.95 5.72
N VAL A 317 -10.60 23.53 6.17
CA VAL A 317 -11.88 23.90 5.57
C VAL A 317 -12.51 24.95 6.49
N ASN A 318 -13.09 26.01 5.93
CA ASN A 318 -13.85 27.01 6.69
C ASN A 318 -15.14 26.36 7.21
N ALA A 319 -15.08 25.70 8.36
CA ALA A 319 -16.13 24.83 8.84
C ALA A 319 -17.39 25.62 9.24
N GLU A 320 -18.48 25.50 8.47
CA GLU A 320 -19.81 25.86 8.94
C GLU A 320 -20.38 24.72 9.80
N TYR A 321 -20.11 23.47 9.39
CA TYR A 321 -20.41 22.27 10.17
C TYR A 321 -19.27 21.26 10.03
N SER A 322 -19.11 20.40 11.01
CA SER A 322 -18.19 19.27 10.93
C SER A 322 -18.71 18.09 11.73
N GLY A 323 -18.21 16.90 11.44
CA GLY A 323 -18.67 15.72 12.15
C GLY A 323 -18.10 14.42 11.60
N SER A 324 -18.81 13.34 11.91
CA SER A 324 -18.45 12.01 11.46
C SER A 324 -19.67 11.26 10.91
N LEU A 325 -19.38 10.31 10.04
CA LEU A 325 -20.34 9.37 9.48
C LEU A 325 -19.82 7.96 9.68
N ILE A 326 -20.70 7.08 10.17
CA ILE A 326 -20.45 5.65 10.30
C ILE A 326 -21.58 4.82 9.70
N VAL A 327 -21.28 3.56 9.42
CA VAL A 327 -22.28 2.54 9.07
C VAL A 327 -22.44 1.61 10.28
N GLU A 328 -23.67 1.39 10.73
CA GLU A 328 -24.02 0.50 11.85
C GLU A 328 -24.16 -0.96 11.40
N GLN A 329 -24.35 -1.88 12.36
CA GLN A 329 -24.32 -3.33 12.13
C GLN A 329 -25.42 -3.84 11.15
N GLU A 330 -26.49 -3.07 10.96
CA GLU A 330 -27.60 -3.37 10.02
C GLU A 330 -27.47 -2.62 8.67
N GLY A 331 -26.35 -1.92 8.46
CA GLY A 331 -26.13 -1.10 7.26
C GLY A 331 -26.77 0.30 7.34
N GLU A 332 -27.41 0.65 8.45
CA GLU A 332 -27.90 2.00 8.70
C GLU A 332 -26.73 2.99 8.75
N VAL A 333 -26.89 4.14 8.08
CA VAL A 333 -25.87 5.18 8.03
C VAL A 333 -26.21 6.25 9.05
N LYS A 334 -25.30 6.47 10.00
CA LYS A 334 -25.44 7.51 11.01
C LYS A 334 -24.53 8.67 10.70
N VAL A 335 -25.11 9.86 10.64
CA VAL A 335 -24.40 11.14 10.44
C VAL A 335 -24.58 11.97 11.71
N GLU A 336 -23.47 12.28 12.37
CA GLU A 336 -23.40 13.12 13.57
C GLU A 336 -22.47 14.31 13.31
N GLY A 337 -22.72 15.45 13.94
CA GLY A 337 -21.88 16.63 13.77
C GLY A 337 -22.38 17.84 14.54
N VAL A 338 -21.62 18.93 14.43
CA VAL A 338 -21.78 20.16 15.19
C VAL A 338 -21.54 21.38 14.29
N PRO A 339 -22.09 22.56 14.63
CA PRO A 339 -21.70 23.82 14.00
C PRO A 339 -20.22 24.14 14.28
N GLY A 340 -19.51 24.65 13.28
CA GLY A 340 -18.10 25.01 13.40
C GLY A 340 -17.14 23.82 13.33
N TYR A 341 -15.95 23.98 13.94
CA TYR A 341 -14.89 22.97 13.99
C TYR A 341 -15.21 21.83 14.98
N GLY A 342 -14.74 20.62 14.66
CA GLY A 342 -15.21 19.38 15.29
C GLY A 342 -14.33 18.86 16.42
N ASP A 343 -13.30 19.58 16.86
CA ASP A 343 -12.34 19.10 17.86
C ASP A 343 -13.02 18.64 19.16
N ASP A 344 -13.91 19.46 19.71
CA ASP A 344 -14.65 19.13 20.93
C ASP A 344 -15.68 18.01 20.72
N PHE A 345 -16.26 17.90 19.52
CA PHE A 345 -17.12 16.77 19.15
C PHE A 345 -16.35 15.46 19.12
N MET A 346 -15.16 15.43 18.51
CA MET A 346 -14.32 14.22 18.44
C MET A 346 -13.83 13.77 19.82
N LEU A 347 -13.65 14.72 20.75
CA LEU A 347 -13.34 14.45 22.16
C LEU A 347 -14.57 14.07 23.00
N GLY A 348 -15.77 14.08 22.44
CA GLY A 348 -17.00 13.70 23.13
C GLY A 348 -17.52 14.76 24.11
N ARG A 349 -17.25 16.04 23.86
CA ARG A 349 -17.63 17.15 24.76
C ARG A 349 -18.91 17.85 24.35
N THR A 350 -19.43 17.60 23.15
CA THR A 350 -20.62 18.27 22.64
C THR A 350 -21.34 17.43 21.59
N ILE A 351 -22.67 17.55 21.53
CA ILE A 351 -23.53 16.98 20.49
C ILE A 351 -24.36 18.12 19.87
N GLY A 352 -24.46 18.14 18.54
CA GLY A 352 -25.20 19.17 17.80
C GLY A 352 -26.34 18.61 16.96
N LEU A 353 -27.31 19.46 16.65
CA LEU A 353 -28.32 19.18 15.63
C LEU A 353 -27.83 19.70 14.28
N LEU A 354 -27.78 18.81 13.28
CA LEU A 354 -27.40 19.17 11.91
C LEU A 354 -28.63 19.61 11.10
N PRO A 355 -28.52 20.68 10.30
CA PRO A 355 -29.54 21.01 9.31
C PRO A 355 -29.73 19.86 8.32
N LYS A 356 -30.98 19.62 7.92
CA LYS A 356 -31.33 18.55 6.97
C LYS A 356 -30.51 18.61 5.66
N PRO A 357 -30.31 19.78 5.01
CA PRO A 357 -29.52 19.86 3.78
C PRO A 357 -28.06 19.43 3.95
N VAL A 358 -27.45 19.73 5.11
CA VAL A 358 -26.07 19.32 5.42
C VAL A 358 -25.99 17.81 5.63
N LYS A 359 -26.98 17.24 6.32
CA LYS A 359 -27.05 15.79 6.52
C LYS A 359 -27.23 15.04 5.19
N GLU A 360 -28.05 15.58 4.30
CA GLU A 360 -28.27 15.02 2.95
C GLU A 360 -27.02 15.11 2.09
N SER A 361 -26.32 16.24 2.05
CA SER A 361 -25.09 16.39 1.25
C SER A 361 -23.97 15.45 1.71
N VAL A 362 -23.79 15.27 3.02
CA VAL A 362 -22.82 14.31 3.57
C VAL A 362 -23.22 12.87 3.26
N PHE A 363 -24.53 12.57 3.27
CA PHE A 363 -25.03 11.24 2.91
C PHE A 363 -24.81 10.92 1.42
N ASP A 364 -25.01 11.89 0.53
CA ASP A 364 -24.73 11.72 -0.90
C ASP A 364 -23.23 11.49 -1.15
N LEU A 365 -22.36 12.25 -0.48
CA LEU A 365 -20.91 12.02 -0.50
C LEU A 365 -20.54 10.60 -0.03
N TYR A 366 -21.19 10.11 1.02
CA TYR A 366 -21.01 8.72 1.47
C TYR A 366 -21.45 7.72 0.41
N ARG A 367 -22.58 7.94 -0.28
CA ARG A 367 -23.06 7.03 -1.32
C ARG A 367 -22.07 6.90 -2.46
N GLU A 368 -21.50 8.02 -2.92
CA GLU A 368 -20.45 8.02 -3.95
C GLU A 368 -19.22 7.22 -3.51
N ALA A 369 -18.77 7.41 -2.26
CA ALA A 369 -17.66 6.64 -1.72
C ALA A 369 -17.99 5.14 -1.58
N ALA A 370 -19.18 4.82 -1.08
CA ALA A 370 -19.61 3.46 -0.77
C ALA A 370 -19.91 2.63 -2.02
N GLU A 371 -20.30 3.25 -3.13
CA GLU A 371 -20.46 2.59 -4.42
C GLU A 371 -19.15 1.93 -4.89
N GLN A 372 -18.00 2.56 -4.59
CA GLN A 372 -16.69 2.09 -5.01
C GLN A 372 -15.95 1.28 -3.93
N LEU A 373 -16.16 1.60 -2.66
CA LEU A 373 -15.39 1.02 -1.55
C LEU A 373 -16.18 0.04 -0.68
N GLY A 374 -17.50 -0.01 -0.83
CA GLY A 374 -18.41 -0.59 0.16
C GLY A 374 -18.52 0.31 1.40
N PRO A 375 -18.99 -0.21 2.54
CA PRO A 375 -19.15 0.59 3.76
C PRO A 375 -17.86 1.30 4.18
N VAL A 376 -17.95 2.61 4.41
CA VAL A 376 -16.84 3.48 4.85
C VAL A 376 -17.25 4.33 6.05
N ARG A 377 -16.26 4.78 6.80
CA ARG A 377 -16.41 5.81 7.84
C ARG A 377 -15.69 7.08 7.41
N LEU A 378 -16.32 8.21 7.67
CA LEU A 378 -15.84 9.53 7.25
C LEU A 378 -15.71 10.43 8.49
N GLU A 379 -14.63 11.19 8.57
CA GLU A 379 -14.67 12.50 9.23
C GLU A 379 -14.82 13.54 8.13
N TRP A 380 -15.76 14.46 8.30
CA TRP A 380 -16.17 15.40 7.27
C TRP A 380 -16.27 16.83 7.81
N VAL A 381 -16.08 17.79 6.91
CA VAL A 381 -16.30 19.23 7.17
C VAL A 381 -17.11 19.81 6.03
N HIS A 382 -18.13 20.60 6.34
CA HIS A 382 -18.96 21.32 5.38
C HIS A 382 -18.62 22.81 5.41
N ASP A 383 -18.27 23.39 4.27
CA ASP A 383 -17.88 24.81 4.15
C ASP A 383 -19.06 25.78 3.97
N GLY A 384 -20.27 25.23 3.87
CA GLY A 384 -21.51 25.93 3.59
C GLY A 384 -22.03 25.70 2.17
N GLU A 385 -21.14 25.30 1.26
CA GLU A 385 -21.48 24.94 -0.11
C GLU A 385 -21.45 23.43 -0.33
N LYS A 386 -20.42 22.74 0.21
CA LYS A 386 -20.22 21.30 0.00
C LYS A 386 -19.49 20.61 1.16
N PRO A 387 -19.64 19.28 1.29
CA PRO A 387 -18.86 18.48 2.22
C PRO A 387 -17.46 18.14 1.66
N TRP A 388 -16.48 18.08 2.56
CA TRP A 388 -15.11 17.66 2.32
C TRP A 388 -14.77 16.49 3.24
N ILE A 389 -14.07 15.50 2.70
CA ILE A 389 -13.54 14.37 3.48
C ILE A 389 -12.20 14.80 4.09
N VAL A 390 -12.15 14.83 5.42
CA VAL A 390 -10.91 15.08 6.17
C VAL A 390 -10.31 13.80 6.73
N GLN A 391 -11.06 12.70 6.81
CA GLN A 391 -10.52 11.37 7.08
C GLN A 391 -11.43 10.30 6.47
N LEU A 392 -10.84 9.23 5.92
CA LEU A 392 -11.58 8.11 5.33
C LEU A 392 -11.03 6.78 5.87
N HIS A 393 -11.93 5.92 6.35
CA HIS A 393 -11.63 4.56 6.81
C HIS A 393 -12.57 3.54 6.17
N LYS A 394 -12.09 2.32 5.96
CA LYS A 394 -12.96 1.22 5.48
C LYS A 394 -13.71 0.54 6.63
N GLY A 395 -14.94 0.12 6.34
CA GLY A 395 -15.72 -0.84 7.12
C GLY A 395 -16.86 -0.23 7.92
N ALA A 396 -17.89 -1.06 8.18
CA ALA A 396 -18.95 -0.75 9.13
C ALA A 396 -18.47 -0.91 10.58
N THR A 397 -19.21 -0.29 11.50
CA THR A 397 -19.03 -0.42 12.94
C THR A 397 -19.94 -1.52 13.49
N ALA A 398 -19.59 -2.08 14.65
CA ALA A 398 -20.46 -2.99 15.37
C ALA A 398 -21.57 -2.25 16.18
N SER A 399 -21.64 -0.92 16.08
CA SER A 399 -22.54 -0.11 16.89
C SER A 399 -24.00 -0.25 16.42
N LEU A 400 -24.94 -0.09 17.35
CA LEU A 400 -26.39 -0.07 17.11
C LEU A 400 -27.08 0.84 18.13
N GLY A 401 -27.68 1.95 17.68
CA GLY A 401 -28.38 2.89 18.57
C GLY A 401 -27.47 3.56 19.61
N ASN A 402 -27.67 3.27 20.91
CA ASN A 402 -26.80 3.72 22.01
C ASN A 402 -25.71 2.69 22.37
N THR A 403 -25.66 1.54 21.69
CA THR A 403 -24.67 0.49 21.93
C THR A 403 -23.43 0.75 21.07
N ILE A 404 -22.29 0.99 21.73
CA ILE A 404 -21.00 1.24 21.05
C ILE A 404 -20.42 -0.08 20.52
N TYR A 405 -20.38 -1.11 21.37
CA TYR A 405 -19.96 -2.45 20.99
C TYR A 405 -20.87 -3.49 21.66
N PRO A 406 -21.45 -4.43 20.89
CA PRO A 406 -22.43 -5.36 21.40
C PRO A 406 -21.78 -6.42 22.29
N GLY A 407 -22.50 -6.88 23.30
CA GLY A 407 -22.10 -7.98 24.16
C GLY A 407 -22.77 -7.94 25.53
N GLU A 408 -22.65 -9.05 26.24
CA GLU A 408 -23.04 -9.16 27.64
C GLU A 408 -21.79 -9.07 28.52
N ALA A 409 -21.94 -8.47 29.70
CA ALA A 409 -20.89 -8.38 30.70
C ALA A 409 -21.50 -8.64 32.08
N LEU A 410 -20.73 -9.29 32.96
CA LEU A 410 -21.14 -9.57 34.34
C LEU A 410 -21.27 -8.27 35.15
N VAL A 411 -20.38 -7.31 34.88
CA VAL A 411 -20.35 -6.01 35.54
C VAL A 411 -20.10 -4.93 34.50
N PHE A 412 -20.80 -3.80 34.64
CA PHE A 412 -20.55 -2.60 33.84
C PHE A 412 -19.93 -1.50 34.70
N HIS A 413 -18.78 -0.99 34.25
CA HIS A 413 -18.13 0.17 34.85
C HIS A 413 -18.68 1.45 34.25
N ARG A 414 -19.17 2.36 35.09
CA ARG A 414 -19.58 3.70 34.63
C ARG A 414 -18.34 4.56 34.44
N PHE A 415 -18.25 5.22 33.31
CA PHE A 415 -17.15 6.11 32.95
C PHE A 415 -17.73 7.49 32.60
N ASP A 416 -17.37 8.51 33.37
CA ASP A 416 -17.79 9.89 33.09
C ASP A 416 -16.88 10.48 32.00
N VAL A 417 -17.50 11.05 30.97
CA VAL A 417 -16.82 11.61 29.79
C VAL A 417 -15.90 12.77 30.16
N GLN A 418 -16.14 13.44 31.30
CA GLN A 418 -15.28 14.49 31.83
C GLN A 418 -13.92 13.96 32.32
N GLU A 419 -13.80 12.66 32.60
CA GLU A 419 -12.52 12.04 33.02
C GLU A 419 -11.50 11.95 31.87
N GLY A 420 -11.96 12.10 30.62
CA GLY A 420 -11.09 12.23 29.44
C GLY A 420 -10.53 10.91 28.89
N ILE A 421 -9.98 10.98 27.68
CA ILE A 421 -9.65 9.80 26.86
C ILE A 421 -8.56 8.89 27.47
N GLU A 422 -7.59 9.45 28.19
CA GLU A 422 -6.52 8.66 28.81
C GLU A 422 -7.03 7.81 29.99
N SER A 423 -7.91 8.37 30.81
CA SER A 423 -8.60 7.62 31.87
C SER A 423 -9.42 6.45 31.30
N LEU A 424 -10.05 6.64 30.13
CA LEU A 424 -10.73 5.56 29.43
C LEU A 424 -9.74 4.48 28.95
N ARG A 425 -8.56 4.85 28.45
CA ARG A 425 -7.53 3.86 28.06
C ARG A 425 -7.07 3.03 29.25
N GLU A 426 -6.88 3.66 30.41
CA GLU A 426 -6.55 2.96 31.65
C GLU A 426 -7.67 2.01 32.06
N LEU A 427 -8.93 2.45 32.02
CA LEU A 427 -10.08 1.58 32.29
C LEU A 427 -10.12 0.40 31.32
N ILE A 428 -10.01 0.64 30.01
CA ILE A 428 -9.96 -0.39 28.97
C ILE A 428 -8.85 -1.40 29.26
N SER A 429 -7.67 -0.95 29.67
CA SER A 429 -6.55 -1.85 29.96
C SER A 429 -6.82 -2.80 31.14
N ARG A 430 -7.62 -2.36 32.11
CA ARG A 430 -8.01 -3.16 33.28
C ARG A 430 -9.13 -4.16 32.96
N VAL A 431 -10.11 -3.73 32.17
CA VAL A 431 -11.31 -4.55 31.86
C VAL A 431 -11.12 -5.43 30.61
N ARG A 432 -10.05 -5.23 29.85
CA ARG A 432 -9.76 -6.05 28.67
C ARG A 432 -9.45 -7.49 29.11
N ASN A 433 -10.16 -8.44 28.50
CA ASN A 433 -10.08 -9.89 28.77
C ASN A 433 -10.69 -10.35 30.11
N VAL A 434 -11.50 -9.51 30.75
CA VAL A 434 -12.45 -9.94 31.78
C VAL A 434 -13.87 -9.74 31.24
N ASP A 435 -14.84 -10.50 31.74
CA ASP A 435 -16.26 -10.43 31.31
C ASP A 435 -16.94 -9.17 31.88
N GLU A 436 -16.33 -8.01 31.66
CA GLU A 436 -16.75 -6.70 32.16
C GLU A 436 -16.94 -5.72 31.01
N GLY A 437 -17.89 -4.80 31.16
CA GLY A 437 -18.31 -3.83 30.16
C GLY A 437 -18.15 -2.39 30.65
N VAL A 438 -18.41 -1.43 29.77
CA VAL A 438 -18.31 0.00 30.08
C VAL A 438 -19.60 0.74 29.71
N ILE A 439 -20.12 1.55 30.63
CA ILE A 439 -21.21 2.51 30.38
C ILE A 439 -20.58 3.90 30.32
N ILE A 440 -20.63 4.53 29.15
CA ILE A 440 -20.24 5.93 28.98
C ILE A 440 -21.39 6.80 29.50
N VAL A 441 -21.12 7.65 30.49
CA VAL A 441 -22.10 8.56 31.09
C VAL A 441 -21.82 9.99 30.62
N GLY A 442 -22.77 10.58 29.88
CA GLY A 442 -22.69 11.97 29.40
C GLY A 442 -23.04 12.13 27.91
N GLU A 443 -23.02 13.38 27.45
CA GLU A 443 -23.35 13.76 26.07
C GLU A 443 -22.21 13.45 25.09
N VAL A 444 -22.11 12.20 24.68
CA VAL A 444 -21.12 11.72 23.70
C VAL A 444 -21.76 11.20 22.42
N GLY A 445 -21.26 11.65 21.28
CA GLY A 445 -21.56 11.04 19.98
C GLY A 445 -20.98 9.63 19.88
N ILE A 446 -21.73 8.70 19.28
CA ILE A 446 -21.27 7.31 19.13
C ILE A 446 -20.02 7.21 18.25
N THR A 447 -19.82 8.21 17.39
CA THR A 447 -18.70 8.35 16.45
C THR A 447 -17.46 9.03 17.05
N SER A 448 -17.49 9.46 18.32
CA SER A 448 -16.35 10.08 18.99
C SER A 448 -15.15 9.12 19.16
N HIS A 449 -13.98 9.68 19.51
CA HIS A 449 -12.79 8.87 19.81
C HIS A 449 -12.97 7.94 21.02
N LEU A 450 -13.82 8.29 21.99
CA LEU A 450 -14.17 7.41 23.11
C LEU A 450 -14.88 6.14 22.58
N GLY A 451 -15.82 6.31 21.66
CA GLY A 451 -16.50 5.20 21.00
C GLY A 451 -15.54 4.33 20.17
N ASP A 452 -14.60 4.95 19.45
CA ASP A 452 -13.61 4.23 18.66
C ASP A 452 -12.67 3.36 19.52
N LEU A 453 -12.26 3.85 20.70
CA LEU A 453 -11.42 3.07 21.60
C LEU A 453 -12.11 1.80 22.09
N LEU A 454 -13.38 1.91 22.49
CA LEU A 454 -14.18 0.77 22.95
C LEU A 454 -14.45 -0.24 21.82
N ARG A 455 -14.77 0.25 20.60
CA ARG A 455 -14.88 -0.60 19.40
C ARG A 455 -13.59 -1.34 19.10
N LYS A 456 -12.45 -0.63 19.11
CA LYS A 456 -11.13 -1.23 18.86
C LYS A 456 -10.77 -2.26 19.92
N ALA A 457 -11.18 -2.03 21.17
CA ALA A 457 -10.95 -2.96 22.27
C ALA A 457 -11.93 -4.14 22.32
N LYS A 458 -13.03 -4.09 21.56
CA LYS A 458 -14.10 -5.10 21.56
C LYS A 458 -14.72 -5.35 22.94
N ILE A 459 -14.91 -4.28 23.71
CA ILE A 459 -15.49 -4.36 25.07
C ILE A 459 -16.99 -4.03 25.00
N PRO A 460 -17.89 -4.88 25.56
CA PRO A 460 -19.32 -4.59 25.64
C PRO A 460 -19.57 -3.19 26.23
N SER A 461 -20.23 -2.32 25.46
CA SER A 461 -20.34 -0.92 25.85
C SER A 461 -21.55 -0.19 25.28
N ARG A 462 -22.07 0.75 26.07
CA ARG A 462 -23.25 1.57 25.73
C ARG A 462 -23.17 2.98 26.33
N ILE A 463 -23.94 3.89 25.76
CA ILE A 463 -24.07 5.29 26.19
C ILE A 463 -25.32 5.44 27.04
N GLU A 464 -25.18 6.09 28.19
CA GLU A 464 -26.26 6.52 29.08
C GLU A 464 -26.21 8.05 29.19
N LEU A 465 -27.31 8.69 28.79
CA LEU A 465 -27.46 10.15 28.83
C LEU A 465 -27.70 10.65 30.24
#